data_AF-A0A7S1ULW9-F1
#
_entry.id   AF-A0A7S1ULW9-F1
#
_cell.length_a   1.000
_cell.length_b   1.000
_cell.length_c   1.000
_cell.angle_alpha   90.00
_cell.angle_beta   90.00
_cell.angle_gamma   90.00
#
_symmetry.space_group_name_H-M   'P 1'
#
loop_
_entity.id
_entity.type
_entity.pdbx_description
1 polymer ?
#
loop_
_entity_poly.entity_id
_entity_poly.type
_entity_poly.pdbx_seq_one_letter_code
_entity_poly.pdbx_strand_id
1 'polypeptide(L)'
;MENLTLESYEAKIAELDDFDAETWKEEMGAWSQRNPDVIDAWKHILMAPPSASRDQSLDPRTCSYCGKASATKLSCCSRCKKQAYCNRSCQRKHWKKQHERECVKIEELPTEDRK
;
A
#
# COMPACT_ATOMS: atom_id res chain seq x y z
N MET A 1 -4.73 -27.24 -26.41
CA MET A 1 -3.85 -26.52 -25.48
C MET A 1 -3.26 -27.56 -24.55
N GLU A 2 -2.06 -28.05 -24.87
CA GLU A 2 -1.39 -29.06 -24.06
C GLU A 2 -0.94 -28.43 -22.75
N ASN A 3 -1.34 -29.03 -21.63
CA ASN A 3 -0.94 -28.59 -20.30
C ASN A 3 0.57 -28.84 -20.15
N LEU A 4 1.35 -27.76 -20.12
CA LEU A 4 2.77 -27.78 -19.80
C LEU A 4 2.94 -28.46 -18.43
N THR A 5 3.58 -29.63 -18.42
CA THR A 5 3.90 -30.37 -17.19
C THR A 5 4.90 -29.57 -16.35
N LEU A 6 4.97 -29.84 -15.05
CA LEU A 6 5.96 -29.20 -14.16
C LEU A 6 7.39 -29.35 -14.72
N GLU A 7 7.69 -30.53 -15.27
CA GLU A 7 8.95 -30.86 -15.93
C GLU A 7 9.22 -29.97 -17.15
N SER A 8 8.19 -29.58 -17.91
CA SER A 8 8.33 -28.65 -19.05
C SER A 8 8.60 -27.21 -18.63
N TYR A 9 8.14 -26.81 -17.43
CA TYR A 9 8.50 -25.53 -16.83
C TYR A 9 9.92 -25.56 -16.29
N GLU A 10 10.31 -26.62 -15.59
CA GLU A 10 11.67 -26.81 -15.08
C GLU A 10 12.70 -26.85 -16.22
N ALA A 11 12.39 -27.51 -17.34
CA ALA A 11 13.24 -27.49 -18.54
C ALA A 11 13.38 -26.09 -19.15
N LYS A 12 12.29 -25.32 -19.22
CA LYS A 12 12.35 -23.92 -19.69
C LYS A 12 13.14 -23.01 -18.75
N ILE A 13 13.06 -23.24 -17.44
CA ILE A 13 13.85 -22.49 -16.44
C ILE A 13 15.35 -22.84 -16.59
N ALA A 14 15.67 -24.10 -16.89
CA ALA A 14 17.05 -24.52 -17.15
C ALA A 14 17.62 -23.96 -18.47
N GLU A 15 16.78 -23.65 -19.46
CA GLU A 15 17.18 -22.93 -20.68
C GLU A 15 17.35 -21.42 -20.46
N LEU A 16 16.78 -20.85 -19.38
CA LEU A 16 16.94 -19.44 -18.99
C LEU A 16 18.24 -19.20 -18.20
N ASP A 17 19.33 -19.83 -18.63
CA ASP A 17 20.66 -19.76 -18.00
C ASP A 17 21.46 -18.51 -18.43
N ASP A 18 20.76 -17.41 -18.73
CA ASP A 18 21.34 -16.10 -19.05
C ASP A 18 21.18 -15.12 -17.87
N PHE A 19 20.95 -15.63 -16.66
CA PHE A 19 21.11 -14.83 -15.45
C PHE A 19 22.58 -14.82 -15.03
N ASP A 20 23.40 -14.08 -15.78
CA ASP A 20 24.73 -13.76 -15.34
C ASP A 20 24.66 -12.80 -14.14
N ALA A 21 24.78 -13.39 -12.95
CA ALA A 21 24.73 -12.66 -11.69
C ALA A 21 25.85 -11.61 -11.55
N GLU A 22 26.93 -11.71 -12.34
CA GLU A 22 28.00 -10.72 -12.39
C GLU A 22 27.59 -9.53 -13.26
N THR A 23 27.14 -9.78 -14.49
CA THR A 23 26.57 -8.74 -15.37
C THR A 23 25.38 -8.02 -14.71
N TRP A 24 24.49 -8.74 -14.05
CA TRP A 24 23.37 -8.13 -13.32
C TRP A 24 23.82 -7.20 -12.19
N LYS A 25 24.89 -7.54 -11.45
CA LYS A 25 25.45 -6.66 -10.41
C LYS A 25 26.04 -5.39 -10.99
N GLU A 26 26.74 -5.50 -12.12
CA GLU A 26 27.33 -4.36 -12.81
C GLU A 26 26.24 -3.44 -13.38
N GLU A 27 25.24 -4.01 -14.04
CA GLU A 27 24.10 -3.27 -14.59
C GLU A 27 23.27 -2.60 -13.50
N MET A 28 22.98 -3.30 -12.39
CA MET A 28 22.29 -2.72 -11.24
C MET A 28 23.11 -1.64 -10.54
N GLY A 29 24.43 -1.83 -10.44
CA GLY A 29 25.35 -0.82 -9.92
C GLY A 29 25.37 0.44 -10.78
N ALA A 30 25.52 0.29 -12.10
CA ALA A 30 25.49 1.39 -13.05
C ALA A 30 24.11 2.08 -13.11
N TRP A 31 23.03 1.31 -13.03
CA TRP A 31 21.67 1.84 -12.99
C TRP A 31 21.39 2.62 -11.70
N SER A 32 21.85 2.11 -10.55
CA SER A 32 21.74 2.81 -9.26
C SER A 32 22.51 4.13 -9.25
N GLN A 33 23.65 4.20 -9.94
CA GLN A 33 24.41 5.45 -10.08
C GLN A 33 23.70 6.47 -10.98
N ARG A 34 22.95 6.00 -11.99
CA ARG A 34 22.22 6.86 -12.95
C ARG A 34 20.85 7.32 -12.43
N ASN A 35 20.28 6.60 -11.46
CA ASN A 35 18.95 6.90 -10.88
C ASN A 35 19.03 7.03 -9.35
N PRO A 36 19.85 7.94 -8.81
CA PRO A 36 20.04 8.06 -7.37
C PRO A 36 18.75 8.49 -6.65
N ASP A 37 17.89 9.26 -7.30
CA ASP A 37 16.58 9.70 -6.80
C ASP A 37 15.58 8.53 -6.68
N VAL A 38 15.58 7.60 -7.64
CA VAL A 38 14.74 6.40 -7.59
C VAL A 38 15.21 5.46 -6.49
N ILE A 39 16.53 5.29 -6.35
CA ILE A 39 17.14 4.48 -5.29
C ILE A 39 16.88 5.10 -3.91
N ASP A 40 17.00 6.42 -3.79
CA ASP A 40 16.72 7.16 -2.56
C ASP A 40 15.23 7.02 -2.18
N ALA A 41 14.32 7.21 -3.14
CA ALA A 41 12.89 6.99 -2.95
C ALA A 41 12.57 5.55 -2.52
N TRP A 42 13.20 4.55 -3.15
CA TRP A 42 13.01 3.14 -2.77
C TRP A 42 13.56 2.83 -1.37
N LYS A 43 14.73 3.34 -1.01
CA LYS A 43 15.28 3.23 0.35
C LYS A 43 14.33 3.87 1.35
N HIS A 44 13.76 5.03 1.03
CA HIS A 44 12.77 5.67 1.89
C HIS A 44 11.48 4.86 2.04
N ILE A 45 11.01 4.17 1.00
CA ILE A 45 9.82 3.31 1.08
C ILE A 45 10.09 2.05 1.90
N LEU A 46 11.24 1.40 1.70
CA LEU A 46 11.63 0.15 2.36
C LEU A 46 12.09 0.36 3.81
N MET A 47 12.75 1.48 4.10
CA MET A 47 13.27 1.83 5.42
C MET A 47 12.37 2.82 6.17
N ALA A 48 11.24 3.23 5.58
CA ALA A 48 10.21 3.95 6.32
C ALA A 48 9.79 3.11 7.53
N PRO A 49 9.73 3.70 8.74
CA PRO A 49 9.12 2.99 9.86
C PRO A 49 7.71 2.57 9.45
N PRO A 50 7.16 1.46 9.97
CA PRO A 50 5.81 0.99 9.64
C PRO A 50 4.71 2.04 9.94
N SER A 51 5.05 3.15 10.60
CA SER A 51 4.20 4.32 10.80
C SER A 51 4.21 5.34 9.64
N ALA A 52 5.24 5.38 8.79
CA ALA A 52 5.41 6.41 7.75
C ALA A 52 4.85 6.00 6.36
N SER A 53 4.64 4.71 6.09
CA SER A 53 4.07 4.21 4.82
C SER A 53 2.63 3.72 4.93
N ARG A 54 1.99 3.85 6.09
CA ARG A 54 0.56 3.58 6.20
C ARG A 54 -0.17 4.86 5.83
N ASP A 55 -1.00 4.79 4.80
CA ASP A 55 -2.27 5.51 4.83
C ASP A 55 -2.97 5.09 6.12
N GLN A 56 -2.67 5.80 7.21
CA GLN A 56 -3.15 5.51 8.55
C GLN A 56 -4.64 5.85 8.56
N SER A 57 -5.49 4.92 8.10
CA SER A 57 -6.80 4.60 8.70
C SER A 57 -7.76 3.78 7.82
N LEU A 58 -7.37 3.19 6.69
CA LEU A 58 -8.30 2.34 5.93
C LEU A 58 -8.59 0.96 6.56
N ASP A 59 -8.71 0.86 7.88
CA ASP A 59 -9.36 -0.30 8.51
C ASP A 59 -10.85 0.04 8.77
N PRO A 60 -11.77 -0.27 7.84
CA PRO A 60 -13.17 0.04 7.99
C PRO A 60 -13.87 -0.87 9.01
N ARG A 61 -13.15 -1.75 9.71
CA ARG A 61 -13.69 -2.64 10.75
C ARG A 61 -13.23 -2.27 12.14
N THR A 62 -12.25 -1.37 12.30
CA THR A 62 -11.76 -0.94 13.61
C THR A 62 -12.11 0.52 13.86
N CYS A 63 -12.64 0.79 15.05
CA CYS A 63 -12.99 2.15 15.43
C CYS A 63 -11.73 2.99 15.71
N SER A 64 -11.53 4.05 14.94
CA SER A 64 -10.39 4.96 15.07
C SER A 64 -10.31 5.69 16.42
N TYR A 65 -11.41 5.74 17.18
CA TYR A 65 -11.42 6.39 18.50
C TYR A 65 -11.17 5.42 19.66
N CYS A 66 -11.89 4.29 19.69
CA CYS A 66 -11.89 3.38 20.83
C CYS A 66 -11.15 2.06 20.57
N GLY A 67 -10.64 1.85 19.36
CA GLY A 67 -9.88 0.66 18.96
C GLY A 67 -10.68 -0.64 18.87
N LYS A 68 -12.00 -0.60 19.10
CA LYS A 68 -12.84 -1.80 19.01
C LYS A 68 -13.00 -2.23 17.56
N ALA A 69 -12.69 -3.51 17.30
CA ALA A 69 -12.98 -4.16 16.04
C ALA A 69 -14.47 -4.57 15.97
N SER A 70 -14.99 -4.64 14.75
CA SER A 70 -16.36 -5.03 14.43
C SER A 70 -16.37 -6.10 13.34
N ALA A 71 -17.25 -7.09 13.48
CA ALA A 71 -17.49 -8.09 12.44
C ALA A 71 -18.15 -7.48 11.19
N THR A 72 -18.77 -6.30 11.32
CA THR A 72 -19.39 -5.56 10.21
C THR A 72 -18.62 -4.28 9.91
N LYS A 73 -18.77 -3.79 8.68
CA LYS A 73 -18.18 -2.52 8.24
C LYS A 73 -18.72 -1.36 9.08
N LEU A 74 -17.83 -0.57 9.66
CA LEU A 74 -18.13 0.62 10.43
C LEU A 74 -18.43 1.81 9.53
N SER A 75 -19.06 2.83 10.10
CA SER A 75 -19.36 4.08 9.39
C SER A 75 -18.09 4.92 9.26
N CYS A 76 -17.70 5.25 8.04
CA CYS A 76 -16.55 6.12 7.77
C CYS A 76 -16.92 7.60 7.87
N CYS A 77 -15.92 8.45 8.10
CA CYS A 77 -16.06 9.90 7.98
C CYS A 77 -16.54 10.27 6.57
N SER A 78 -17.62 11.05 6.45
CA SER A 78 -18.17 11.43 5.14
C SER A 78 -17.24 12.34 4.33
N ARG A 79 -16.39 13.12 4.99
CA ARG A 79 -15.49 14.09 4.35
C ARG A 79 -14.22 13.43 3.78
N CYS A 80 -13.52 12.67 4.61
CA CYS A 80 -12.24 12.05 4.20
C CYS A 80 -12.34 10.57 3.86
N LYS A 81 -13.41 9.87 4.27
CA LYS A 81 -13.60 8.39 4.19
C LYS A 81 -12.47 7.54 4.79
N LYS A 82 -11.42 8.16 5.36
CA LYS A 82 -10.25 7.50 5.92
C LYS A 82 -10.51 6.91 7.31
N GLN A 83 -11.19 7.62 8.22
CA GLN A 83 -11.43 7.13 9.59
C GLN A 83 -12.78 6.43 9.74
N ALA A 84 -12.84 5.33 10.49
CA ALA A 84 -14.04 4.51 10.72
C ALA A 84 -14.49 4.49 12.19
N TYR A 85 -15.80 4.46 12.44
CA TYR A 85 -16.36 4.66 13.78
C TYR A 85 -17.46 3.69 14.16
N CYS A 86 -17.41 3.30 15.44
CA CYS A 86 -18.42 2.50 16.11
C CYS A 86 -19.82 3.17 16.06
N ASN A 87 -19.86 4.49 16.25
CA ASN A 87 -21.06 5.32 16.29
C ASN A 87 -20.69 6.81 16.21
N ARG A 88 -21.70 7.70 16.14
CA ARG A 88 -21.51 9.16 16.11
C ARG A 88 -20.79 9.71 17.35
N SER A 89 -20.89 9.06 18.51
CA SER A 89 -20.16 9.51 19.70
C SER A 89 -18.65 9.27 19.56
N CYS A 90 -18.24 8.10 19.06
CA CYS A 90 -16.84 7.80 18.72
C CYS A 90 -16.28 8.86 17.76
N GLN A 91 -17.03 9.18 16.69
CA GLN A 91 -16.65 10.18 15.71
C GLN A 91 -16.47 11.58 16.32
N ARG A 92 -17.44 12.08 17.09
CA ARG A 92 -17.38 13.43 17.70
C ARG A 92 -16.23 13.58 18.70
N LYS A 93 -15.95 12.55 19.49
CA LYS A 93 -14.83 12.56 20.43
C LYS A 93 -13.50 12.56 19.69
N HIS A 94 -13.37 11.77 18.61
CA HIS A 94 -12.18 11.78 17.78
C HIS A 94 -11.98 13.11 17.03
N TRP A 95 -13.07 13.71 16.54
CA TRP A 95 -13.08 15.02 15.89
C TRP A 95 -12.40 16.08 16.77
N LYS A 96 -12.91 16.23 18.00
CA LYS A 96 -12.38 17.22 18.95
C LYS A 96 -10.95 16.92 19.41
N LYS A 97 -10.55 15.65 19.46
CA LYS A 97 -9.23 15.25 19.94
C LYS A 97 -8.14 15.55 18.91
N GLN A 98 -8.34 15.17 17.65
CA GLN A 98 -7.32 15.29 16.61
C GLN A 98 -7.86 15.30 15.18
N HIS A 99 -8.95 14.56 14.90
CA HIS A 99 -9.35 14.31 13.53
C HIS A 99 -9.72 15.58 12.74
N GLU A 100 -10.19 16.64 13.41
CA GLU A 100 -10.47 17.93 12.77
C GLU A 100 -9.27 18.49 12.00
N ARG A 101 -8.06 18.34 12.54
CA ARG A 101 -6.81 18.86 11.96
C ARG A 101 -6.28 17.97 10.83
N GLU A 102 -6.66 16.71 10.84
CA GLU A 102 -6.20 15.68 9.90
C GLU A 102 -7.21 15.41 8.77
N CYS A 103 -8.43 15.96 8.86
CA CYS A 103 -9.52 15.63 7.95
C CYS A 103 -9.37 16.33 6.59
N VAL A 104 -8.69 15.67 5.66
CA VAL A 104 -8.56 16.10 4.26
C VAL A 104 -9.72 15.55 3.43
N LYS A 105 -10.38 16.41 2.66
CA LYS A 105 -11.44 15.98 1.74
C LYS A 105 -10.80 15.14 0.63
N ILE A 106 -11.42 14.03 0.26
CA ILE A 106 -11.03 13.33 -0.96
C ILE A 106 -11.48 14.23 -2.12
N GLU A 107 -10.56 14.98 -2.72
CA GLU A 107 -10.78 15.50 -4.06
C GLU A 107 -10.87 14.30 -5.02
N GLU A 108 -11.91 14.29 -5.82
CA GLU A 108 -12.28 13.16 -6.67
C GLU A 108 -11.19 12.94 -7.71
N LEU A 109 -10.33 11.94 -7.50
CA LEU A 109 -9.56 11.38 -8.60
C LEU A 109 -10.56 10.83 -9.62
N PRO A 110 -10.39 11.09 -10.93
CA PRO A 110 -11.28 10.58 -11.96
C PRO A 110 -11.27 9.06 -11.86
N THR A 111 -12.39 8.47 -11.47
CA THR A 111 -12.59 7.03 -11.58
C THR A 111 -12.92 6.76 -13.03
N GLU A 112 -11.91 6.51 -13.86
CA GLU A 112 -12.12 5.86 -15.15
C GLU A 112 -12.85 4.52 -14.90
N ASP A 113 -14.01 4.41 -15.53
CA ASP A 113 -14.72 3.20 -15.93
C ASP A 113 -15.04 2.12 -14.87
N ARG A 114 -16.28 2.17 -14.37
CA ARG A 114 -17.11 0.95 -14.23
C ARG A 114 -18.01 0.83 -15.45
N LYS A 115 -17.56 0.05 -16.43
CA LYS A 115 -18.44 -0.59 -17.42
C LYS A 115 -19.18 -1.76 -16.81
#